data_AF-N1ZER8-F1
#
_entry.id   AF-N1ZER8-F1
#
_cell.length_a   1.000
_cell.length_b   1.000
_cell.length_c   1.000
_cell.angle_alpha   90.00
_cell.angle_beta   90.00
_cell.angle_gamma   90.00
#
_symmetry.space_group_name_H-M   'P 1'
#
loop_
_entity.id
_entity.type
_entity.pdbx_description
1 polymer ?
#
loop_
_entity_poly.entity_id
_entity_poly.type
_entity_poly.pdbx_seq_one_letter_code
_entity_poly.pdbx_strand_id
1 'polypeptide(L)'
;MKRFLKLLVLLYCILIMGNHVYAETEKVIYSDITAYINGFPIPSYNFYGETVVIAKDLENYGFDLNYVDEERCLYIEYNPDKKVTANYNPQKENKKIGSVAFTAQATDIYTRVNGFNITYGTSYSINGQLLVNIDGLEHCHSSYITWNGEKRTISFDYMPYWEIKPHIAYEKVKTEEISDFFLELTRPGKEDWFNVKGKNDQYLSSFRVIWCEKTPVRDFTKSWFENAKITIDFSIDDHDIAKTEQLMQLLNAILTINSEGNAVIENIAAANEHIKVFINGERIAISAIELRPNFGGYTYYIELEKEVKNLDEIQSVTIECK
;
A
#
# COMPACT_ATOMS: atom_id res chain seq x y z
N MET A 1 -70.99 6.75 -26.68
CA MET A 1 -69.75 6.01 -26.33
C MET A 1 -68.47 6.61 -26.92
N LYS A 2 -68.34 6.83 -28.23
CA LYS A 2 -67.08 7.34 -28.84
C LYS A 2 -66.57 8.69 -28.32
N ARG A 3 -67.45 9.62 -27.90
CA ARG A 3 -67.06 10.91 -27.30
C ARG A 3 -66.59 10.78 -25.84
N PHE A 4 -67.23 9.90 -25.07
CA PHE A 4 -66.84 9.58 -23.70
C PHE A 4 -65.50 8.84 -23.65
N LEU A 5 -65.27 7.91 -24.57
CA LEU A 5 -64.00 7.17 -24.69
C LEU A 5 -62.82 8.11 -25.02
N LYS A 6 -63.03 9.10 -25.89
CA LYS A 6 -62.01 10.13 -26.19
C LYS A 6 -61.69 11.01 -24.98
N LEU A 7 -62.70 11.36 -24.19
CA LEU A 7 -62.51 12.14 -22.96
C LEU A 7 -61.73 11.34 -21.90
N LEU A 8 -62.01 10.03 -21.80
CA LEU A 8 -61.36 9.13 -20.85
C LEU A 8 -59.91 8.83 -21.24
N VAL A 9 -59.61 8.71 -22.54
CA VAL A 9 -58.24 8.61 -23.06
C VAL A 9 -57.47 9.92 -22.84
N LEU A 10 -58.09 11.09 -23.06
CA LEU A 10 -57.45 12.39 -22.81
C LEU A 10 -57.14 12.59 -21.31
N LEU A 11 -58.06 12.20 -20.42
CA LEU A 11 -57.84 12.25 -18.96
C LEU A 11 -56.72 11.29 -18.53
N TYR A 12 -56.64 10.11 -19.15
CA TYR A 12 -55.58 9.14 -18.90
C TYR A 12 -54.22 9.70 -19.36
N CYS A 13 -54.13 10.35 -20.52
CA CYS A 13 -52.90 11.00 -21.00
C CYS A 13 -52.42 12.14 -20.09
N ILE A 14 -53.33 12.90 -19.45
CA ILE A 14 -52.97 13.96 -18.51
C ILE A 14 -52.43 13.39 -17.18
N LEU A 15 -52.90 12.21 -16.76
CA LEU A 15 -52.39 11.52 -15.57
C LEU A 15 -50.98 10.93 -15.74
N ILE A 16 -50.51 10.73 -16.98
CA ILE A 16 -49.14 10.26 -17.28
C ILE A 16 -48.15 11.43 -17.47
N MET A 17 -48.65 12.66 -17.61
CA MET A 17 -47.82 13.87 -17.73
C MET A 17 -47.61 14.49 -16.35
N GLY A 18 -46.57 14.03 -15.63
CA GLY A 18 -46.04 14.79 -14.49
C GLY A 18 -45.67 14.00 -13.25
N ASN A 19 -44.85 12.96 -13.39
CA ASN A 19 -43.89 12.65 -12.33
C ASN A 19 -42.51 13.09 -12.84
N HIS A 20 -42.15 14.35 -12.60
CA HIS A 20 -40.73 14.70 -12.61
C HIS A 20 -40.12 14.04 -11.39
N VAL A 21 -39.59 12.82 -11.57
CA VAL A 21 -38.68 12.25 -10.57
C VAL A 21 -37.41 13.06 -10.68
N TYR A 22 -37.27 14.07 -9.82
CA TYR A 22 -35.99 14.74 -9.66
C TYR A 22 -35.05 13.73 -9.00
N ALA A 23 -33.85 13.59 -9.57
CA ALA A 23 -32.79 12.88 -8.87
C ALA A 23 -32.59 13.54 -7.50
N GLU A 24 -32.49 12.73 -6.45
CA GLU A 24 -32.19 13.20 -5.10
C GLU A 24 -30.91 14.04 -5.14
N THR A 25 -30.94 15.22 -4.51
CA THR A 25 -29.81 16.15 -4.56
C THR A 25 -29.28 16.41 -3.18
N GLU A 26 -27.96 16.44 -3.06
CA GLU A 26 -27.29 16.58 -1.77
C GLU A 26 -26.19 17.64 -1.79
N LYS A 27 -25.98 18.27 -0.65
CA LYS A 27 -24.99 19.35 -0.52
C LYS A 27 -23.63 18.77 -0.20
N VAL A 28 -22.64 19.14 -1.00
CA VAL A 28 -21.23 18.84 -0.75
C VAL A 28 -20.57 20.12 -0.27
N ILE A 29 -19.77 20.03 0.79
CA ILE A 29 -19.23 21.22 1.48
C ILE A 29 -17.71 21.27 1.41
N TYR A 30 -17.18 22.49 1.49
CA TYR A 30 -15.74 22.68 1.63
C TYR A 30 -15.27 22.16 2.98
N SER A 31 -14.26 21.29 2.94
CA SER A 31 -13.59 20.75 4.12
C SER A 31 -12.33 21.56 4.43
N ASP A 32 -11.88 21.50 5.68
CA ASP A 32 -10.54 21.88 6.11
C ASP A 32 -9.53 20.72 5.94
N ILE A 33 -9.98 19.55 5.49
CA ILE A 33 -9.15 18.40 5.16
C ILE A 33 -8.51 18.57 3.78
N THR A 34 -7.19 18.45 3.71
CA THR A 34 -6.47 18.41 2.44
C THR A 34 -6.16 16.97 2.04
N ALA A 35 -6.60 16.59 0.85
CA ALA A 35 -6.28 15.30 0.26
C ALA A 35 -4.99 15.33 -0.56
N TYR A 36 -4.26 14.23 -0.59
CA TYR A 36 -3.06 14.03 -1.41
C TYR A 36 -3.12 12.70 -2.16
N ILE A 37 -2.60 12.69 -3.39
CA ILE A 37 -2.24 11.49 -4.14
C ILE A 37 -0.72 11.53 -4.36
N ASN A 38 0.03 10.58 -3.79
CA ASN A 38 1.49 10.50 -3.87
C ASN A 38 2.19 11.82 -3.50
N GLY A 39 1.72 12.47 -2.42
CA GLY A 39 2.22 13.78 -1.98
C GLY A 39 1.78 14.99 -2.81
N PHE A 40 1.03 14.82 -3.90
CA PHE A 40 0.44 15.93 -4.67
C PHE A 40 -0.97 16.25 -4.14
N PRO A 41 -1.25 17.51 -3.76
CA PRO A 41 -2.58 17.85 -3.25
C PRO A 41 -3.62 17.73 -4.36
N ILE A 42 -4.83 17.26 -4.01
CA ILE A 42 -5.99 17.16 -4.90
C ILE A 42 -7.19 17.92 -4.31
N PRO A 43 -8.05 18.57 -5.13
CA PRO A 43 -9.28 19.16 -4.61
C PRO A 43 -10.16 18.12 -3.92
N SER A 44 -10.42 18.34 -2.63
CA SER A 44 -11.24 17.47 -1.80
C SER A 44 -12.38 18.22 -1.12
N TYR A 45 -13.42 17.48 -0.79
CA TYR A 45 -14.65 17.99 -0.19
C TYR A 45 -15.14 17.05 0.89
N ASN A 46 -16.01 17.56 1.77
CA ASN A 46 -16.72 16.71 2.71
C ASN A 46 -18.11 16.36 2.16
N PHE A 47 -18.42 15.07 2.14
CA PHE A 47 -19.73 14.56 1.77
C PHE A 47 -20.12 13.46 2.76
N TYR A 48 -21.21 13.65 3.50
CA TYR A 48 -21.63 12.76 4.59
C TYR A 48 -20.54 12.38 5.61
N GLY A 49 -19.63 13.31 5.92
CA GLY A 49 -18.55 13.05 6.86
C GLY A 49 -17.31 12.42 6.22
N GLU A 50 -17.38 12.01 4.96
CA GLU A 50 -16.29 11.39 4.22
C GLU A 50 -15.49 12.42 3.39
N THR A 51 -14.21 12.12 3.12
CA THR A 51 -13.41 12.93 2.21
C THR A 51 -13.54 12.40 0.79
N VAL A 52 -14.17 13.20 -0.07
CA VAL A 52 -14.42 12.85 -1.47
C VAL A 52 -13.66 13.75 -2.43
N VAL A 53 -13.35 13.20 -3.60
CA VAL A 53 -12.76 13.90 -4.75
C VAL A 53 -13.66 13.73 -5.97
N ILE A 54 -13.49 14.59 -6.96
CA ILE A 54 -14.12 14.40 -8.27
C ILE A 54 -13.31 13.35 -9.03
N ALA A 55 -13.95 12.26 -9.45
CA ALA A 55 -13.28 11.11 -10.06
C ALA A 55 -12.37 11.52 -11.23
N LYS A 56 -12.84 12.42 -12.09
CA LYS A 56 -12.09 12.91 -13.26
C LYS A 56 -10.75 13.52 -12.90
N ASP A 57 -10.66 14.18 -11.75
CA ASP A 57 -9.42 14.81 -11.33
C ASP A 57 -8.31 13.78 -11.10
N LEU A 58 -8.66 12.56 -10.69
CA LEU A 58 -7.71 11.45 -10.47
C LEU A 58 -6.89 11.12 -11.71
N GLU A 59 -7.41 11.35 -12.93
CA GLU A 59 -6.63 11.12 -14.16
C GLU A 59 -5.34 11.96 -14.20
N ASN A 60 -5.35 13.15 -13.58
CA ASN A 60 -4.18 14.03 -13.51
C ASN A 60 -3.15 13.57 -12.47
N TYR A 61 -3.48 12.57 -11.65
CA TYR A 61 -2.65 12.02 -10.57
C TYR A 61 -2.25 10.56 -10.81
N GLY A 62 -2.36 10.07 -12.04
CA GLY A 62 -1.86 8.74 -12.43
C GLY A 62 -2.92 7.64 -12.44
N PHE A 63 -4.22 7.98 -12.32
CA PHE A 63 -5.28 6.98 -12.44
C PHE A 63 -5.79 6.85 -13.87
N ASP A 64 -6.10 5.63 -14.28
CA ASP A 64 -6.89 5.33 -15.47
C ASP A 64 -8.36 5.17 -15.09
N LEU A 65 -9.22 5.88 -15.83
CA LEU A 65 -10.65 5.88 -15.65
C LEU A 65 -11.31 5.28 -16.90
N ASN A 66 -12.13 4.25 -16.71
CA ASN A 66 -12.85 3.60 -17.78
C ASN A 66 -14.33 3.49 -17.42
N TYR A 67 -15.20 4.22 -18.12
CA TYR A 67 -16.64 4.11 -17.94
C TYR A 67 -17.22 3.11 -18.93
N VAL A 68 -17.99 2.15 -18.43
CA VAL A 68 -18.69 1.13 -19.22
C VAL A 68 -20.19 1.39 -19.09
N ASP A 69 -20.82 1.82 -20.18
CA ASP A 69 -22.22 2.28 -20.16
C ASP A 69 -23.22 1.14 -19.97
N GLU A 70 -22.94 -0.03 -20.54
CA GLU A 70 -23.77 -1.23 -20.40
C GLU A 70 -23.84 -1.69 -18.95
N GLU A 71 -22.74 -1.52 -18.22
CA GLU A 71 -22.65 -1.83 -16.81
C GLU A 71 -23.13 -0.66 -15.95
N ARG A 72 -23.08 0.58 -16.44
CA ARG A 72 -23.22 1.81 -15.64
C ARG A 72 -22.16 1.86 -14.53
N CYS A 73 -20.92 1.53 -14.90
CA CYS A 73 -19.81 1.39 -13.98
C CYS A 73 -18.64 2.29 -14.40
N LEU A 74 -18.08 3.05 -13.46
CA LEU A 74 -16.77 3.66 -13.61
C LEU A 74 -15.70 2.78 -12.94
N TYR A 75 -14.76 2.27 -13.73
CA TYR A 75 -13.57 1.59 -13.25
C TYR A 75 -12.44 2.61 -13.05
N ILE A 76 -11.79 2.51 -11.89
CA ILE A 76 -10.67 3.35 -11.48
C ILE A 76 -9.50 2.43 -11.15
N GLU A 77 -8.38 2.64 -11.83
CA GLU A 77 -7.15 1.87 -11.62
C GLU A 77 -5.98 2.84 -11.48
N TYR A 78 -5.12 2.63 -10.48
CA TYR A 78 -3.90 3.40 -10.38
C TYR A 78 -2.85 2.84 -11.33
N ASN A 79 -2.29 3.69 -12.19
CA ASN A 79 -1.25 3.35 -13.15
C ASN A 79 0.06 4.08 -12.79
N PRO A 80 1.05 3.39 -12.21
CA PRO A 80 2.30 4.02 -11.77
C PRO A 80 3.12 4.64 -12.91
N ASP A 81 2.92 4.19 -14.15
CA ASP A 81 3.63 4.72 -15.33
C ASP A 81 2.97 5.99 -15.88
N LYS A 82 1.75 6.32 -15.42
CA LYS A 82 1.01 7.49 -15.88
C LYS A 82 1.53 8.75 -15.20
N LYS A 83 2.06 9.67 -16.01
CA LYS A 83 2.63 10.92 -15.54
C LYS A 83 1.60 11.79 -14.80
N VAL A 84 1.97 12.24 -13.61
CA VAL A 84 1.22 13.28 -12.87
C VAL A 84 1.32 14.62 -13.61
N THR A 85 0.16 15.21 -13.91
CA THR A 85 0.03 16.51 -14.61
C THR A 85 -0.68 17.57 -13.78
N ALA A 86 -1.14 17.20 -12.59
CA ALA A 86 -1.82 18.11 -11.66
C ALA A 86 -0.96 19.32 -11.27
N ASN A 87 -1.62 20.47 -11.12
CA ASN A 87 -1.01 21.74 -10.70
C ASN A 87 -1.83 22.46 -9.62
N TYR A 88 -2.72 21.72 -8.94
CA TYR A 88 -3.58 22.26 -7.90
C TYR A 88 -2.75 22.81 -6.73
N ASN A 89 -3.15 23.98 -6.22
CA ASN A 89 -2.53 24.59 -5.04
C ASN A 89 -3.62 24.98 -4.04
N PRO A 90 -3.75 24.27 -2.90
CA PRO A 90 -4.75 24.54 -1.88
C PRO A 90 -4.73 25.97 -1.33
N GLN A 91 -3.57 26.62 -1.28
CA GLN A 91 -3.41 27.96 -0.70
C GLN A 91 -3.98 29.08 -1.58
N LYS A 92 -4.17 28.82 -2.89
CA LYS A 92 -4.74 29.81 -3.82
C LYS A 92 -6.26 29.83 -3.80
N GLU A 93 -6.88 28.86 -3.15
CA GLU A 93 -8.32 28.75 -3.08
C GLU A 93 -8.88 29.51 -1.87
N ASN A 94 -9.71 30.52 -2.14
CA ASN A 94 -10.45 31.23 -1.10
C ASN A 94 -11.72 30.44 -0.72
N LYS A 95 -11.52 29.28 -0.08
CA LYS A 95 -12.57 28.36 0.37
C LYS A 95 -13.08 28.77 1.76
N LYS A 96 -14.38 29.01 1.89
CA LYS A 96 -15.02 29.13 3.21
C LYS A 96 -15.39 27.73 3.72
N ILE A 97 -14.60 27.19 4.66
CA ILE A 97 -14.85 25.88 5.28
C ILE A 97 -16.29 25.80 5.82
N GLY A 98 -16.95 24.66 5.59
CA GLY A 98 -18.34 24.40 5.97
C GLY A 98 -19.39 25.06 5.06
N SER A 99 -18.98 25.91 4.10
CA SER A 99 -19.89 26.41 3.07
C SER A 99 -20.09 25.39 1.97
N VAL A 100 -21.23 25.48 1.28
CA VAL A 100 -21.57 24.62 0.14
C VAL A 100 -20.58 24.86 -0.99
N ALA A 101 -19.90 23.81 -1.43
CA ALA A 101 -19.06 23.82 -2.62
C ALA A 101 -19.94 23.66 -3.86
N PHE A 102 -20.81 22.64 -3.87
CA PHE A 102 -21.76 22.36 -4.93
C PHE A 102 -22.89 21.45 -4.44
N THR A 103 -23.91 21.29 -5.29
CA THR A 103 -24.98 20.32 -5.11
C THR A 103 -24.75 19.13 -6.04
N ALA A 104 -24.62 17.95 -5.47
CA ALA A 104 -24.49 16.70 -6.22
C ALA A 104 -25.86 16.05 -6.44
N GLN A 105 -25.98 15.27 -7.50
CA GLN A 105 -27.20 14.57 -7.89
C GLN A 105 -26.96 13.06 -7.79
N ALA A 106 -27.91 12.36 -7.18
CA ALA A 106 -27.93 10.92 -7.13
C ALA A 106 -27.87 10.33 -8.53
N THR A 107 -27.11 9.27 -8.70
CA THR A 107 -26.95 8.54 -9.95
C THR A 107 -26.93 7.04 -9.68
N ASP A 108 -27.36 6.29 -10.68
CA ASP A 108 -27.32 4.83 -10.74
C ASP A 108 -25.97 4.30 -11.27
N ILE A 109 -25.01 5.17 -11.55
CA ILE A 109 -23.65 4.79 -11.92
C ILE A 109 -22.85 4.41 -10.67
N TYR A 110 -22.24 3.23 -10.63
CA TYR A 110 -21.40 2.79 -9.52
C TYR A 110 -19.91 2.90 -9.84
N THR A 111 -19.08 2.89 -8.80
CA THR A 111 -17.62 2.98 -8.94
C THR A 111 -16.94 1.71 -8.46
N ARG A 112 -15.99 1.21 -9.26
CA ARG A 112 -15.09 0.13 -8.88
C ARG A 112 -13.65 0.60 -8.89
N VAL A 113 -12.94 0.33 -7.80
CA VAL A 113 -11.49 0.56 -7.71
C VAL A 113 -10.80 -0.79 -7.83
N ASN A 114 -9.98 -0.95 -8.87
CA ASN A 114 -9.23 -2.19 -9.12
C ASN A 114 -10.12 -3.46 -9.03
N GLY A 115 -11.32 -3.38 -9.62
CA GLY A 115 -12.33 -4.44 -9.62
C GLY A 115 -13.23 -4.52 -8.38
N PHE A 116 -12.86 -3.90 -7.25
CA PHE A 116 -13.66 -3.88 -6.02
C PHE A 116 -14.72 -2.79 -6.06
N ASN A 117 -15.96 -3.14 -5.75
CA ASN A 117 -17.03 -2.16 -5.62
C ASN A 117 -16.82 -1.32 -4.36
N ILE A 118 -16.69 -0.01 -4.52
CA ILE A 118 -16.54 0.95 -3.41
C ILE A 118 -17.82 1.74 -3.14
N THR A 119 -18.81 1.61 -4.03
CA THR A 119 -20.14 2.19 -3.84
C THR A 119 -21.08 1.12 -3.27
N TYR A 120 -21.38 1.21 -1.97
CA TYR A 120 -22.32 0.29 -1.32
C TYR A 120 -23.75 0.87 -1.19
N GLY A 121 -23.97 2.10 -1.64
CA GLY A 121 -25.25 2.81 -1.60
C GLY A 121 -25.49 3.69 -2.84
N THR A 122 -26.06 4.88 -2.65
CA THR A 122 -26.30 5.84 -3.73
C THR A 122 -25.00 6.55 -4.13
N SER A 123 -24.63 6.48 -5.41
CA SER A 123 -23.58 7.32 -5.98
C SER A 123 -24.08 8.73 -6.23
N TYR A 124 -23.17 9.68 -6.21
CA TYR A 124 -23.47 11.08 -6.50
C TYR A 124 -22.53 11.64 -7.56
N SER A 125 -23.08 12.47 -8.44
CA SER A 125 -22.33 13.14 -9.49
C SER A 125 -22.55 14.64 -9.49
N ILE A 126 -21.56 15.40 -9.97
CA ILE A 126 -21.66 16.82 -10.26
C ILE A 126 -21.32 17.01 -11.73
N ASN A 127 -22.24 17.59 -12.49
CA ASN A 127 -22.06 17.81 -13.93
C ASN A 127 -21.64 16.53 -14.69
N GLY A 128 -22.19 15.38 -14.28
CA GLY A 128 -21.86 14.06 -14.85
C GLY A 128 -20.52 13.46 -14.39
N GLN A 129 -19.80 14.10 -13.46
CA GLN A 129 -18.59 13.57 -12.85
C GLN A 129 -18.88 12.99 -11.47
N LEU A 130 -18.47 11.74 -11.24
CA LEU A 130 -18.71 11.05 -9.97
C LEU A 130 -17.87 11.62 -8.82
N LEU A 131 -18.44 11.57 -7.62
CA LEU A 131 -17.71 11.71 -6.37
C LEU A 131 -17.14 10.36 -5.94
N VAL A 132 -15.87 10.35 -5.59
CA VAL A 132 -15.14 9.14 -5.14
C VAL A 132 -14.59 9.41 -3.76
N ASN A 133 -14.89 8.50 -2.83
CA ASN A 133 -14.30 8.50 -1.49
C ASN A 133 -12.82 8.08 -1.59
N ILE A 134 -11.92 8.84 -0.96
CA ILE A 134 -10.48 8.54 -0.97
C ILE A 134 -10.14 7.23 -0.25
N ASP A 135 -10.80 6.90 0.85
CA ASP A 135 -10.62 5.63 1.55
C ASP A 135 -10.91 4.45 0.60
N GLY A 136 -11.88 4.59 -0.30
CA GLY A 136 -12.17 3.58 -1.33
C GLY A 136 -11.00 3.31 -2.29
N LEU A 137 -10.02 4.21 -2.39
CA LEU A 137 -8.82 3.98 -3.20
C LEU A 137 -7.86 2.95 -2.58
N GLU A 138 -8.07 2.54 -1.32
CA GLU A 138 -7.27 1.50 -0.64
C GLU A 138 -7.26 0.15 -1.39
N HIS A 139 -8.25 -0.09 -2.24
CA HIS A 139 -8.35 -1.30 -3.06
C HIS A 139 -7.35 -1.33 -4.23
N CYS A 140 -6.68 -0.22 -4.55
CA CYS A 140 -5.57 -0.24 -5.50
C CYS A 140 -4.43 -1.11 -4.95
N HIS A 141 -3.84 -1.94 -5.82
CA HIS A 141 -2.69 -2.76 -5.43
C HIS A 141 -1.53 -1.89 -4.94
N SER A 142 -0.94 -2.30 -3.81
CA SER A 142 0.21 -1.62 -3.20
C SER A 142 -0.04 -0.14 -2.93
N SER A 143 -1.27 0.19 -2.54
CA SER A 143 -1.66 1.53 -2.11
C SER A 143 -1.99 1.57 -0.63
N TYR A 144 -1.85 2.75 -0.03
CA TYR A 144 -2.17 2.98 1.36
C TYR A 144 -2.88 4.30 1.54
N ILE A 145 -3.93 4.27 2.37
CA ILE A 145 -4.63 5.47 2.81
C ILE A 145 -4.14 5.86 4.20
N THR A 146 -3.65 7.08 4.34
CA THR A 146 -3.16 7.63 5.61
C THR A 146 -4.01 8.80 6.05
N TRP A 147 -4.63 8.71 7.21
CA TRP A 147 -5.28 9.85 7.87
C TRP A 147 -4.35 10.46 8.94
N ASN A 148 -4.09 11.76 8.84
CA ASN A 148 -3.37 12.52 9.86
C ASN A 148 -4.32 13.56 10.49
N GLY A 149 -4.78 13.28 11.71
CA GLY A 149 -5.74 14.12 12.43
C GLY A 149 -5.20 15.49 12.84
N GLU A 150 -3.90 15.58 13.18
CA GLU A 150 -3.27 16.84 13.60
C GLU A 150 -3.13 17.81 12.43
N LYS A 151 -2.65 17.30 11.29
CA LYS A 151 -2.47 18.07 10.05
C LYS A 151 -3.77 18.22 9.27
N ARG A 152 -4.81 17.45 9.61
CA ARG A 152 -6.06 17.32 8.87
C ARG A 152 -5.81 16.97 7.41
N THR A 153 -5.07 15.90 7.18
CA THR A 153 -4.74 15.43 5.83
C THR A 153 -5.12 13.98 5.64
N ILE A 154 -5.56 13.64 4.43
CA ILE A 154 -5.71 12.25 3.98
C ILE A 154 -4.83 12.05 2.76
N SER A 155 -4.09 10.96 2.68
CA SER A 155 -3.18 10.68 1.57
C SER A 155 -3.43 9.29 1.02
N PHE A 156 -3.57 9.18 -0.30
CA PHE A 156 -3.31 7.95 -1.05
C PHE A 156 -1.83 7.96 -1.44
N ASP A 157 -1.10 6.92 -1.06
CA ASP A 157 0.28 6.72 -1.48
C ASP A 157 0.41 5.35 -2.13
N TYR A 158 0.76 5.35 -3.41
CA TYR A 158 1.19 4.16 -4.13
C TYR A 158 2.65 3.86 -3.77
N MET A 159 2.90 2.61 -3.44
CA MET A 159 4.23 2.11 -3.12
C MET A 159 4.47 0.84 -3.93
N PRO A 160 5.42 0.81 -4.88
CA PRO A 160 5.68 -0.41 -5.61
C PRO A 160 6.17 -1.48 -4.63
N TYR A 161 5.44 -2.59 -4.53
CA TYR A 161 5.95 -3.79 -3.86
C TYR A 161 7.19 -4.24 -4.62
N TRP A 162 8.30 -4.42 -3.92
CA TRP A 162 9.48 -5.03 -4.49
C TRP A 162 10.10 -6.02 -3.50
N GLU A 163 10.67 -7.06 -4.07
CA GLU A 163 11.42 -8.08 -3.35
C GLU A 163 12.65 -8.48 -4.17
N ILE A 164 13.75 -8.78 -3.49
CA ILE A 164 14.94 -9.39 -4.04
C ILE A 164 14.96 -10.83 -3.56
N LYS A 165 14.80 -11.75 -4.50
CA LYS A 165 14.91 -13.20 -4.28
C LYS A 165 16.17 -13.72 -4.99
N PRO A 166 17.34 -13.70 -4.33
CA PRO A 166 18.57 -14.14 -4.95
C PRO A 166 18.54 -15.64 -5.25
N HIS A 167 19.19 -16.05 -6.34
CA HIS A 167 19.37 -17.45 -6.66
C HIS A 167 20.55 -18.03 -5.87
N ILE A 168 20.25 -18.61 -4.71
CA ILE A 168 21.20 -19.33 -3.86
C ILE A 168 21.08 -20.83 -4.14
N ALA A 169 22.23 -21.50 -4.25
CA ALA A 169 22.32 -22.94 -4.46
C ALA A 169 22.26 -23.70 -3.11
N TYR A 170 21.08 -23.75 -2.50
CA TYR A 170 20.83 -24.37 -1.19
C TYR A 170 21.10 -25.88 -1.16
N GLU A 171 21.10 -26.53 -2.32
CA GLU A 171 21.35 -27.96 -2.51
C GLU A 171 22.83 -28.35 -2.46
N LYS A 172 23.75 -27.37 -2.39
CA LYS A 172 25.18 -27.65 -2.23
C LYS A 172 25.42 -28.45 -0.94
N VAL A 173 26.42 -29.34 -1.01
CA VAL A 173 26.77 -30.23 0.10
C VAL A 173 27.13 -29.41 1.35
N LYS A 174 26.53 -29.79 2.47
CA LYS A 174 26.73 -29.21 3.80
C LYS A 174 27.60 -30.17 4.61
N THR A 175 28.88 -29.85 4.79
CA THR A 175 29.84 -30.76 5.45
C THR A 175 30.19 -30.33 6.87
N GLU A 176 30.32 -29.03 7.12
CA GLU A 176 30.81 -28.48 8.38
C GLU A 176 29.67 -27.96 9.27
N GLU A 177 29.96 -27.83 10.56
CA GLU A 177 29.18 -26.99 11.48
C GLU A 177 29.50 -25.51 11.23
N ILE A 178 28.49 -24.65 11.31
CA ILE A 178 28.62 -23.21 11.06
C ILE A 178 28.08 -22.38 12.22
N SER A 179 28.72 -21.24 12.44
CA SER A 179 28.31 -20.20 13.39
C SER A 179 28.09 -18.83 12.72
N ASP A 180 28.44 -18.72 11.44
CA ASP A 180 28.45 -17.47 10.69
C ASP A 180 27.94 -17.71 9.25
N PHE A 181 27.45 -16.66 8.61
CA PHE A 181 27.24 -16.64 7.16
C PHE A 181 27.48 -15.25 6.58
N PHE A 182 27.75 -15.22 5.29
CA PHE A 182 27.92 -14.00 4.51
C PHE A 182 27.18 -14.12 3.19
N LEU A 183 26.52 -13.04 2.78
CA LEU A 183 25.89 -12.93 1.48
C LEU A 183 26.11 -11.53 0.90
N GLU A 184 26.56 -11.47 -0.34
CA GLU A 184 26.71 -10.26 -1.15
C GLU A 184 25.86 -10.41 -2.41
N LEU A 185 24.92 -9.48 -2.56
CA LEU A 185 24.03 -9.34 -3.70
C LEU A 185 24.47 -8.13 -4.51
N THR A 186 24.72 -8.30 -5.81
CA THR A 186 25.12 -7.21 -6.70
C THR A 186 24.30 -7.19 -7.98
N ARG A 187 23.72 -6.02 -8.28
CA ARG A 187 22.88 -5.81 -9.47
C ARG A 187 23.77 -5.59 -10.70
N PRO A 188 23.66 -6.40 -11.76
CA PRO A 188 24.39 -6.17 -13.00
C PRO A 188 23.67 -5.10 -13.83
N GLY A 189 23.82 -3.83 -13.46
CA GLY A 189 23.16 -2.71 -14.15
C GLY A 189 21.71 -2.52 -13.72
N LYS A 190 20.77 -2.42 -14.68
CA LYS A 190 19.33 -2.17 -14.44
C LYS A 190 18.46 -3.43 -14.54
N GLU A 191 19.06 -4.60 -14.41
CA GLU A 191 18.37 -5.90 -14.50
C GLU A 191 17.62 -6.24 -13.21
N ASP A 192 16.52 -6.98 -13.27
CA ASP A 192 15.71 -7.31 -12.06
C ASP A 192 16.27 -8.48 -11.23
N TRP A 193 17.52 -8.91 -11.49
CA TRP A 193 18.16 -10.02 -10.79
C TRP A 193 19.50 -9.59 -10.18
N PHE A 194 19.94 -10.32 -9.15
CA PHE A 194 21.17 -10.04 -8.42
C PHE A 194 22.15 -11.21 -8.54
N ASN A 195 23.42 -10.91 -8.81
CA ASN A 195 24.51 -11.87 -8.65
C ASN A 195 24.71 -12.13 -7.16
N VAL A 196 25.01 -13.38 -6.83
CA VAL A 196 25.16 -13.84 -5.45
C VAL A 196 26.58 -14.31 -5.22
N LYS A 197 27.19 -13.83 -4.15
CA LYS A 197 28.44 -14.36 -3.60
C LYS A 197 28.24 -14.60 -2.11
N GLY A 198 28.41 -15.84 -1.68
CA GLY A 198 28.15 -16.22 -0.29
C GLY A 198 29.24 -17.08 0.33
N LYS A 199 29.23 -17.10 1.66
CA LYS A 199 29.89 -18.09 2.51
C LYS A 199 28.80 -18.67 3.41
N ASN A 200 28.70 -19.99 3.46
CA ASN A 200 27.70 -20.72 4.24
C ASN A 200 26.23 -20.40 3.84
N ASP A 201 26.03 -19.75 2.69
CA ASP A 201 24.72 -19.38 2.16
C ASP A 201 23.87 -20.59 1.79
N GLN A 202 24.51 -21.74 1.48
CA GLN A 202 23.81 -22.99 1.20
C GLN A 202 23.09 -23.58 2.42
N TYR A 203 23.46 -23.18 3.64
CA TYR A 203 22.79 -23.64 4.88
C TYR A 203 21.48 -22.90 5.16
N LEU A 204 21.20 -21.85 4.38
CA LEU A 204 19.88 -21.24 4.35
C LEU A 204 18.94 -22.09 3.49
N SER A 205 17.63 -21.94 3.66
CA SER A 205 16.59 -22.56 2.81
C SER A 205 15.72 -21.53 2.09
N SER A 206 15.82 -20.27 2.50
CA SER A 206 15.22 -19.10 1.87
C SER A 206 16.05 -17.88 2.24
N PHE A 207 16.09 -16.89 1.35
CA PHE A 207 16.63 -15.56 1.62
C PHE A 207 15.85 -14.55 0.77
N ARG A 208 15.38 -13.47 1.37
CA ARG A 208 14.72 -12.37 0.68
C ARG A 208 15.11 -11.03 1.29
N VAL A 209 15.18 -10.01 0.44
CA VAL A 209 15.17 -8.61 0.87
C VAL A 209 13.90 -7.99 0.34
N ILE A 210 13.08 -7.42 1.20
CA ILE A 210 11.74 -6.98 0.85
C ILE A 210 11.45 -5.63 1.45
N TRP A 211 10.72 -4.81 0.70
CA TRP A 211 10.11 -3.62 1.25
C TRP A 211 8.73 -3.92 1.79
N CYS A 212 8.48 -3.51 3.03
CA CYS A 212 7.11 -3.40 3.53
C CYS A 212 6.35 -4.74 3.62
N GLU A 213 7.02 -5.84 3.99
CA GLU A 213 6.30 -7.06 4.38
C GLU A 213 5.54 -6.82 5.70
N LYS A 214 4.48 -7.59 5.98
CA LYS A 214 3.69 -7.48 7.21
C LYS A 214 4.54 -7.86 8.44
N THR A 215 5.35 -6.92 8.93
CA THR A 215 6.08 -7.05 10.19
C THR A 215 5.08 -6.96 11.36
N PRO A 216 5.33 -7.65 12.50
CA PRO A 216 4.51 -7.49 13.69
C PRO A 216 4.89 -6.23 14.48
N VAL A 217 6.07 -5.66 14.24
CA VAL A 217 6.53 -4.40 14.84
C VAL A 217 5.92 -3.26 14.05
N ARG A 218 4.62 -3.09 14.23
CA ARG A 218 3.90 -1.98 13.65
C ARG A 218 3.44 -1.07 14.77
N ASP A 219 3.80 0.20 14.66
CA ASP A 219 3.09 1.24 15.35
C ASP A 219 1.72 1.41 14.66
N PHE A 220 0.68 0.86 15.27
CA PHE A 220 -0.69 0.95 14.75
C PHE A 220 -1.25 2.38 14.74
N THR A 221 -0.56 3.34 15.38
CA THR A 221 -0.90 4.76 15.27
C THR A 221 -0.34 5.41 14.00
N LYS A 222 0.62 4.73 13.36
CA LYS A 222 1.25 5.14 12.10
C LYS A 222 0.65 4.39 10.92
N SER A 223 0.61 5.05 9.77
CA SER A 223 0.24 4.39 8.51
C SER A 223 1.24 3.29 8.15
N TRP A 224 0.88 2.44 7.20
CA TRP A 224 1.81 1.42 6.74
C TRP A 224 3.07 2.04 6.13
N PHE A 225 2.92 3.19 5.45
CA PHE A 225 4.03 3.99 4.93
C PHE A 225 4.95 4.48 6.06
N GLU A 226 4.37 5.03 7.12
CA GLU A 226 5.12 5.53 8.28
C GLU A 226 5.76 4.41 9.12
N ASN A 227 5.37 3.15 8.88
CA ASN A 227 6.00 1.95 9.42
C ASN A 227 6.93 1.25 8.42
N ALA A 228 6.99 1.70 7.16
CA ALA A 228 7.60 0.95 6.10
C ALA A 228 9.12 0.97 6.24
N LYS A 229 9.69 -0.23 6.33
CA LYS A 229 11.13 -0.47 6.44
C LYS A 229 11.52 -1.63 5.53
N ILE A 230 12.80 -1.70 5.22
CA ILE A 230 13.35 -2.88 4.56
C ILE A 230 13.44 -4.01 5.57
N THR A 231 12.99 -5.19 5.17
CA THR A 231 13.16 -6.43 5.91
C THR A 231 14.05 -7.37 5.12
N ILE A 232 14.97 -8.03 5.82
CA ILE A 232 15.68 -9.20 5.31
C ILE A 232 15.11 -10.40 6.05
N ASP A 233 14.61 -11.39 5.33
CA ASP A 233 14.24 -12.67 5.91
C ASP A 233 15.06 -13.81 5.34
N PHE A 234 15.41 -14.76 6.20
CA PHE A 234 16.04 -15.99 5.79
C PHE A 234 15.59 -17.14 6.68
N SER A 235 15.65 -18.35 6.12
CA SER A 235 15.20 -19.56 6.81
C SER A 235 16.34 -20.55 6.97
N ILE A 236 16.30 -21.33 8.05
CA ILE A 236 17.13 -22.50 8.28
C ILE A 236 16.19 -23.71 8.35
N ASP A 237 16.50 -24.76 7.58
CA ASP A 237 15.70 -25.99 7.54
C ASP A 237 15.94 -26.86 8.78
N ASP A 238 14.90 -27.53 9.27
CA ASP A 238 14.98 -28.44 10.40
C ASP A 238 16.02 -29.58 10.19
N HIS A 239 16.26 -29.98 8.95
CA HIS A 239 17.24 -31.01 8.62
C HIS A 239 18.69 -30.55 8.84
N ASP A 240 18.93 -29.24 8.90
CA ASP A 240 20.27 -28.66 9.03
C ASP A 240 20.59 -28.18 10.46
N ILE A 241 19.64 -28.26 11.41
CA ILE A 241 19.78 -27.79 12.80
C ILE A 241 21.11 -28.22 13.43
N ALA A 242 21.47 -29.51 13.29
CA ALA A 242 22.69 -30.04 13.90
C ALA A 242 23.97 -29.33 13.37
N LYS A 243 23.98 -28.93 12.10
CA LYS A 243 25.11 -28.21 11.50
C LYS A 243 25.03 -26.70 11.73
N THR A 244 23.85 -26.16 11.98
CA THR A 244 23.61 -24.73 12.21
C THR A 244 23.38 -24.38 13.68
N GLU A 245 23.65 -25.30 14.61
CA GLU A 245 23.30 -25.13 16.02
C GLU A 245 23.93 -23.86 16.60
N GLN A 246 25.21 -23.62 16.34
CA GLN A 246 25.93 -22.45 16.84
C GLN A 246 25.37 -21.15 16.24
N LEU A 247 25.05 -21.16 14.94
CA LEU A 247 24.42 -20.02 14.26
C LEU A 247 23.03 -19.73 14.86
N MET A 248 22.21 -20.75 15.08
CA MET A 248 20.88 -20.59 15.67
C MET A 248 20.95 -20.10 17.12
N GLN A 249 21.91 -20.58 17.91
CA GLN A 249 22.15 -20.09 19.27
C GLN A 249 22.51 -18.60 19.28
N LEU A 250 23.39 -18.17 18.36
CA LEU A 250 23.74 -16.76 18.18
C LEU A 250 22.50 -15.93 17.83
N LEU A 251 21.76 -16.32 16.79
CA LEU A 251 20.58 -15.59 16.31
C LEU A 251 19.49 -15.49 17.38
N ASN A 252 19.27 -16.56 18.14
CA ASN A 252 18.28 -16.59 19.22
C ASN A 252 18.67 -15.69 20.40
N ALA A 253 19.97 -15.51 20.65
CA ALA A 253 20.47 -14.65 21.73
C ALA A 253 20.31 -13.14 21.43
N ILE A 254 20.17 -12.77 20.16
CA ILE A 254 20.06 -11.36 19.72
C ILE A 254 18.65 -10.96 19.26
N LEU A 255 17.65 -11.81 19.48
CA LEU A 255 16.25 -11.48 19.14
C LEU A 255 15.78 -10.24 19.90
N THR A 256 15.24 -9.27 19.19
CA THR A 256 14.67 -8.05 19.78
C THR A 256 13.15 -8.17 19.94
N ILE A 257 12.56 -9.25 19.44
CA ILE A 257 11.16 -9.61 19.61
C ILE A 257 11.14 -11.07 20.06
N ASN A 258 10.56 -11.32 21.21
CA ASN A 258 10.46 -12.69 21.73
C ASN A 258 9.34 -13.48 21.04
N SER A 259 9.21 -14.77 21.37
CA SER A 259 8.20 -15.67 20.80
C SER A 259 6.74 -15.26 21.10
N GLU A 260 6.52 -14.36 22.06
CA GLU A 260 5.20 -13.80 22.39
C GLU A 260 4.90 -12.51 21.62
N GLY A 261 5.85 -12.02 20.80
CA GLY A 261 5.74 -10.75 20.07
C GLY A 261 6.14 -9.53 20.89
N ASN A 262 6.72 -9.70 22.08
CA ASN A 262 7.12 -8.60 22.96
C ASN A 262 8.52 -8.09 22.61
N ALA A 263 8.71 -6.76 22.60
CA ALA A 263 9.99 -6.13 22.33
C ALA A 263 11.00 -6.32 23.48
N VAL A 264 12.23 -6.67 23.12
CA VAL A 264 13.40 -6.87 23.99
C VAL A 264 14.48 -5.87 23.55
N ILE A 265 14.28 -4.60 23.91
CA ILE A 265 15.05 -3.45 23.38
C ILE A 265 16.56 -3.56 23.66
N GLU A 266 16.94 -4.19 24.78
CA GLU A 266 18.33 -4.41 25.19
C GLU A 266 19.16 -5.21 24.16
N ASN A 267 18.51 -6.01 23.33
CA ASN A 267 19.18 -6.84 22.33
C ASN A 267 19.50 -6.10 21.03
N ILE A 268 19.03 -4.87 20.82
CA ILE A 268 19.30 -4.09 19.59
C ILE A 268 20.81 -3.83 19.42
N ALA A 269 21.54 -3.55 20.51
CA ALA A 269 22.98 -3.33 20.45
C ALA A 269 23.74 -4.60 20.04
N ALA A 270 23.38 -5.74 20.63
CA ALA A 270 23.97 -7.04 20.30
C ALA A 270 23.63 -7.46 18.86
N ALA A 271 22.39 -7.23 18.41
CA ALA A 271 21.98 -7.46 17.02
C ALA A 271 22.86 -6.69 16.02
N ASN A 272 23.09 -5.40 16.26
CA ASN A 272 23.92 -4.55 15.40
C ASN A 272 25.44 -4.84 15.49
N GLU A 273 25.88 -5.54 16.54
CA GLU A 273 27.25 -6.02 16.69
C GLU A 273 27.51 -7.27 15.84
N HIS A 274 26.60 -8.25 15.96
CA HIS A 274 26.71 -9.58 15.34
C HIS A 274 26.21 -9.64 13.90
N ILE A 275 25.24 -8.81 13.54
CA ILE A 275 24.73 -8.72 12.17
C ILE A 275 25.04 -7.34 11.60
N LYS A 276 25.73 -7.33 10.47
CA LYS A 276 26.07 -6.12 9.72
C LYS A 276 25.43 -6.17 8.37
N VAL A 277 24.58 -5.18 8.10
CA VAL A 277 23.91 -5.01 6.81
C VAL A 277 24.43 -3.76 6.13
N PHE A 278 24.71 -3.88 4.84
CA PHE A 278 25.09 -2.77 3.98
C PHE A 278 24.19 -2.70 2.76
N ILE A 279 23.73 -1.51 2.41
CA ILE A 279 22.98 -1.25 1.17
C ILE A 279 23.76 -0.20 0.39
N ASN A 280 24.19 -0.53 -0.83
CA ASN A 280 25.08 0.30 -1.65
C ASN A 280 26.36 0.72 -0.91
N GLY A 281 26.89 -0.16 -0.05
CA GLY A 281 28.07 0.11 0.78
C GLY A 281 27.84 0.97 2.02
N GLU A 282 26.62 1.51 2.22
CA GLU A 282 26.24 2.22 3.44
C GLU A 282 25.82 1.21 4.52
N ARG A 283 26.40 1.30 5.73
CA ARG A 283 26.00 0.46 6.86
C ARG A 283 24.61 0.87 7.36
N ILE A 284 23.69 -0.07 7.40
CA ILE A 284 22.32 0.15 7.86
C ILE A 284 22.13 -0.50 9.23
N ALA A 285 21.54 0.24 10.17
CA ALA A 285 21.25 -0.26 11.51
C ALA A 285 20.05 -1.21 11.48
N ILE A 286 20.09 -2.23 12.33
CA ILE A 286 18.98 -3.14 12.59
C ILE A 286 18.08 -2.51 13.66
N SER A 287 16.78 -2.46 13.39
CA SER A 287 15.76 -1.97 14.30
C SER A 287 15.06 -3.09 15.06
N ALA A 288 14.88 -4.23 14.40
CA ALA A 288 14.27 -5.40 15.02
C ALA A 288 14.74 -6.73 14.43
N ILE A 289 14.73 -7.78 15.24
CA ILE A 289 14.91 -9.17 14.82
C ILE A 289 13.82 -10.04 15.46
N GLU A 290 13.10 -10.79 14.62
CA GLU A 290 12.10 -11.77 15.02
C GLU A 290 12.50 -13.18 14.57
N LEU A 291 12.13 -14.18 15.35
CA LEU A 291 12.09 -15.57 14.91
C LEU A 291 10.64 -16.04 14.77
N ARG A 292 10.28 -16.58 13.60
CA ARG A 292 9.04 -17.32 13.40
C ARG A 292 9.34 -18.75 12.97
N PRO A 293 9.01 -19.74 13.81
CA PRO A 293 8.98 -21.14 13.39
C PRO A 293 7.91 -21.33 12.30
N ASN A 294 8.23 -22.10 11.27
CA ASN A 294 7.27 -22.52 10.25
C ASN A 294 7.32 -24.05 10.07
N PHE A 295 6.47 -24.59 9.20
CA PHE A 295 6.43 -26.04 8.98
C PHE A 295 7.70 -26.46 8.22
N GLY A 296 8.70 -26.97 8.95
CA GLY A 296 9.97 -27.48 8.41
C GLY A 296 11.19 -26.56 8.60
N GLY A 297 11.11 -25.51 9.44
CA GLY A 297 12.26 -24.69 9.73
C GLY A 297 12.01 -23.46 10.60
N TYR A 298 13.03 -22.60 10.63
CA TYR A 298 13.10 -21.39 11.44
C TYR A 298 13.36 -20.19 10.54
N THR A 299 12.44 -19.23 10.49
CA THR A 299 12.61 -18.00 9.70
C THR A 299 12.93 -16.82 10.59
N TYR A 300 14.06 -16.18 10.33
CA TYR A 300 14.48 -14.96 11.00
C TYR A 300 14.10 -13.77 10.12
N TYR A 301 13.49 -12.74 10.72
CA TYR A 301 13.14 -11.48 10.08
C TYR A 301 13.96 -10.37 10.70
N ILE A 302 14.70 -9.63 9.89
CA ILE A 302 15.56 -8.51 10.30
C ILE A 302 15.00 -7.25 9.69
N GLU A 303 14.50 -6.34 10.51
CA GLU A 303 14.06 -5.02 10.11
C GLU A 303 15.23 -4.02 10.16
N LEU A 304 15.33 -3.17 9.15
CA LEU A 304 16.40 -2.18 9.00
C LEU A 304 15.88 -0.75 9.20
N GLU A 305 16.65 0.11 9.86
CA GLU A 305 16.40 1.56 9.98
C GLU A 305 16.71 2.31 8.65
N LYS A 306 16.08 1.89 7.55
CA LYS A 306 16.18 2.57 6.26
C LYS A 306 14.91 2.41 5.43
N GLU A 307 14.51 3.52 4.82
CA GLU A 307 13.46 3.56 3.81
C GLU A 307 14.08 3.45 2.40
N VAL A 308 13.62 2.48 1.60
CA VAL A 308 13.95 2.40 0.17
C VAL A 308 12.68 2.04 -0.59
N LYS A 309 12.12 3.02 -1.29
CA LYS A 309 10.80 2.86 -1.92
C LYS A 309 10.89 2.22 -3.30
N ASN A 310 12.03 2.36 -3.98
CA ASN A 310 12.22 1.83 -5.33
C ASN A 310 13.39 0.86 -5.37
N LEU A 311 13.19 -0.30 -5.99
CA LEU A 311 14.24 -1.31 -6.19
C LEU A 311 15.44 -0.75 -6.98
N ASP A 312 15.22 0.23 -7.86
CA ASP A 312 16.27 0.91 -8.63
C ASP A 312 17.29 1.66 -7.77
N GLU A 313 16.93 1.99 -6.55
CA GLU A 313 17.85 2.58 -5.58
C GLU A 313 18.81 1.53 -4.99
N ILE A 314 18.60 0.24 -5.22
CA ILE A 314 19.42 -0.86 -4.68
C ILE A 314 20.32 -1.43 -5.78
N GLN A 315 21.62 -1.19 -5.64
CA GLN A 315 22.67 -1.71 -6.52
C GLN A 315 23.46 -2.84 -5.84
N SER A 316 23.58 -2.80 -4.51
CA SER A 316 24.12 -3.91 -3.75
C SER A 316 23.50 -4.04 -2.37
N VAL A 317 23.44 -5.28 -1.88
CA VAL A 317 23.09 -5.61 -0.49
C VAL A 317 24.14 -6.57 0.04
N THR A 318 24.67 -6.32 1.22
CA THR A 318 25.59 -7.23 1.90
C THR A 318 25.08 -7.50 3.30
N ILE A 319 25.06 -8.77 3.70
CA ILE A 319 24.78 -9.19 5.07
C ILE A 319 25.91 -10.09 5.56
N GLU A 320 26.41 -9.78 6.75
CA GLU A 320 27.39 -10.56 7.47
C GLU A 320 26.82 -10.86 8.86
N CYS A 321 26.69 -12.14 9.21
CA CYS A 321 26.26 -12.61 10.52
C CYS A 321 27.43 -13.37 11.16
N LYS A 322 27.94 -12.93 12.31
CA LYS A 322 29.11 -13.52 12.98
C LYS A 322 29.19 -13.24 14.47
#